data_AF-A0A820U398-F1
#
_entry.id   AF-A0A820U398-F1
#
_cell.length_a   1.000
_cell.length_b   1.000
_cell.length_c   1.000
_cell.angle_alpha   90.00
_cell.angle_beta   90.00
_cell.angle_gamma   90.00
#
_symmetry.space_group_name_H-M   'P 1'
#
loop_
_entity.id
_entity.type
_entity.pdbx_description
1 polymer ?
#
loop_
_entity_poly.entity_id
_entity_poly.type
_entity_poly.pdbx_seq_one_letter_code
_entity_poly.pdbx_strand_id
1 'polypeptide(L)'
;EAVLVGRNNLRLATEQHAQTTKSNTLSASIINTLVQDNPLLPQFYMTGVFYFILMYTGSNILPVKHFLKYTYLAQAFRSDEQQQQSGEKKDIYFRSILSHLLLEAIICYLENQRLEKFARMFLGEFDQPETIWSNEMRRLMIEKIAVYFADYTPRLMSNISAIYSYCTISIINYPQLENELFCNTYY
;
A
#
# COMPACT_ATOMS: atom_id res chain seq x y z
N GLU A 1 12.99 -1.27 47.28
CA GLU A 1 11.67 -1.09 46.60
C GLU A 1 11.76 -0.61 45.16
N ALA A 2 12.65 0.33 44.79
CA ALA A 2 12.77 0.84 43.41
C ALA A 2 13.01 -0.22 42.31
N VAL A 3 13.74 -1.30 42.61
CA VAL A 3 14.04 -2.39 41.65
C VAL A 3 12.81 -3.27 41.35
N LEU A 4 11.90 -3.43 42.31
CA LEU A 4 10.66 -4.19 42.15
C LEU A 4 9.63 -3.42 41.31
N VAL A 5 9.54 -2.10 41.50
CA VAL A 5 8.68 -1.22 40.70
C VAL A 5 9.13 -1.16 39.24
N GLY A 6 10.44 -1.08 38.97
CA GLY A 6 10.99 -1.11 37.61
C GLY A 6 10.72 -2.43 36.86
N ARG A 7 10.76 -3.58 37.55
CA ARG A 7 10.43 -4.89 36.97
C ARG A 7 8.95 -5.06 36.65
N ASN A 8 8.07 -4.50 37.47
CA ASN A 8 6.62 -4.54 37.23
C ASN A 8 6.22 -3.65 36.05
N ASN A 9 6.83 -2.47 35.91
CA ASN A 9 6.59 -1.59 34.76
C ASN A 9 7.11 -2.20 33.45
N LEU A 10 8.26 -2.89 33.47
CA LEU A 10 8.76 -3.62 32.30
C LEU A 10 7.83 -4.77 31.88
N ARG A 11 7.27 -5.52 32.84
CA ARG A 11 6.30 -6.59 32.58
C ARG A 11 4.99 -6.05 31.99
N LEU A 12 4.46 -4.96 32.53
CA LEU A 12 3.26 -4.31 32.00
C LEU A 12 3.48 -3.79 30.57
N ALA A 13 4.64 -3.19 30.28
CA ALA A 13 4.98 -2.74 28.93
C ALA A 13 5.15 -3.90 27.93
N THR A 14 5.75 -5.02 28.36
CA THR A 14 5.87 -6.22 27.51
C THR A 14 4.53 -6.90 27.27
N GLU A 15 3.65 -6.95 28.27
CA GLU A 15 2.29 -7.48 28.14
C GLU A 15 1.43 -6.61 27.23
N GLN A 16 1.49 -5.27 27.37
CA GLN A 16 0.82 -4.32 26.46
C GLN A 16 1.35 -4.41 25.03
N HIS A 17 2.67 -4.53 24.84
CA HIS A 17 3.25 -4.71 23.51
C HIS A 17 2.83 -6.06 22.88
N ALA A 18 2.78 -7.13 23.67
CA ALA A 18 2.31 -8.43 23.21
C ALA A 18 0.80 -8.43 22.88
N GLN A 19 -0.02 -7.70 23.64
CA GLN A 19 -1.45 -7.54 23.35
C GLN A 19 -1.70 -6.72 22.09
N THR A 20 -0.93 -5.65 21.91
CA THR A 20 -0.97 -4.82 20.69
C THR A 20 -0.53 -5.64 19.47
N THR A 21 0.52 -6.45 19.62
CA THR A 21 0.99 -7.36 18.55
C THR A 21 -0.08 -8.40 18.21
N LYS A 22 -0.70 -9.05 19.20
CA LYS A 22 -1.79 -10.03 18.97
C LYS A 22 -3.02 -9.39 18.32
N SER A 23 -3.43 -8.20 18.76
CA SER A 23 -4.54 -7.48 18.15
C SER A 23 -4.25 -7.12 16.70
N ASN A 24 -3.02 -6.69 16.40
CA ASN A 24 -2.59 -6.38 15.04
C ASN A 24 -2.56 -7.61 14.13
N THR A 25 -2.19 -8.79 14.64
CA THR A 25 -2.22 -10.05 13.88
C THR A 25 -3.65 -10.52 13.59
N LEU A 26 -4.58 -10.31 14.53
CA LEU A 26 -5.98 -10.66 14.37
C LEU A 26 -6.68 -9.75 13.35
N SER A 27 -6.46 -8.44 13.42
CA SER A 27 -6.96 -7.49 12.41
C SER A 27 -6.42 -7.82 11.01
N ALA A 28 -5.15 -8.22 10.93
CA ALA A 28 -4.54 -8.68 9.69
C ALA A 28 -5.21 -9.95 9.13
N SER A 29 -5.48 -10.96 9.98
CA SER A 29 -6.15 -12.18 9.54
C SER A 29 -7.59 -11.91 9.10
N ILE A 30 -8.32 -11.02 9.79
CA ILE A 30 -9.69 -10.67 9.43
C ILE A 30 -9.73 -9.96 8.08
N ILE A 31 -8.83 -9.00 7.85
CA ILE A 31 -8.71 -8.33 6.54
C ILE A 31 -8.40 -9.37 5.44
N ASN A 32 -7.53 -10.34 5.72
CA ASN A 32 -7.18 -11.37 4.76
C ASN A 32 -8.36 -12.30 4.42
N THR A 33 -9.13 -12.74 5.42
CA THR A 33 -10.32 -13.58 5.20
C THR A 33 -11.41 -12.79 4.49
N LEU A 34 -11.64 -11.53 4.86
CA LEU A 34 -12.60 -10.68 4.16
C LEU A 34 -12.19 -10.52 2.69
N VAL A 35 -10.92 -10.27 2.39
CA VAL A 35 -10.47 -10.12 0.99
C VAL A 35 -10.68 -11.38 0.16
N GLN A 36 -10.65 -12.59 0.73
CA GLN A 36 -10.81 -13.82 -0.04
C GLN A 36 -12.26 -14.09 -0.46
N ASP A 37 -13.24 -13.72 0.36
CA ASP A 37 -14.65 -14.09 0.17
C ASP A 37 -15.54 -12.94 -0.35
N ASN A 38 -14.96 -11.79 -0.69
CA ASN A 38 -15.72 -10.60 -1.07
C ASN A 38 -16.02 -10.54 -2.59
N PRO A 39 -17.29 -10.59 -3.04
CA PRO A 39 -17.62 -10.44 -4.46
C PRO A 39 -17.44 -9.01 -5.00
N LEU A 40 -17.29 -8.02 -4.11
CA LEU A 40 -17.13 -6.60 -4.46
C LEU A 40 -15.67 -6.17 -4.63
N LEU A 41 -14.70 -7.10 -4.54
CA LEU A 41 -13.27 -6.81 -4.73
C LEU A 41 -12.95 -5.98 -5.98
N PRO A 42 -13.59 -6.23 -7.15
CA PRO A 42 -13.27 -5.46 -8.35
C PRO A 42 -13.59 -3.97 -8.23
N GLN A 43 -14.48 -3.58 -7.31
CA GLN A 43 -14.90 -2.20 -7.08
C GLN A 43 -14.22 -1.56 -5.86
N PHE A 44 -13.35 -2.28 -5.13
CA PHE A 44 -12.67 -1.73 -3.95
C PHE A 44 -11.80 -0.51 -4.27
N TYR A 45 -11.38 -0.33 -5.52
CA TYR A 45 -10.66 0.88 -5.91
C TYR A 45 -11.53 2.14 -5.78
N MET A 46 -12.86 2.01 -5.92
CA MET A 46 -13.79 3.13 -5.78
C MET A 46 -13.95 3.61 -4.33
N THR A 47 -13.67 2.76 -3.34
CA THR A 47 -13.79 3.16 -1.92
C THR A 47 -12.59 3.97 -1.44
N GLY A 48 -11.53 4.07 -2.24
CA GLY A 48 -10.31 4.78 -1.89
C GLY A 48 -9.43 4.06 -0.86
N VAL A 49 -9.73 2.81 -0.52
CA VAL A 49 -9.00 2.04 0.51
C VAL A 49 -7.51 1.91 0.19
N PHE A 50 -7.15 1.81 -1.10
CA PHE A 50 -5.76 1.74 -1.56
C PHE A 50 -4.95 2.97 -1.18
N TYR A 51 -5.57 4.16 -1.26
CA TYR A 51 -4.91 5.40 -0.90
C TYR A 51 -4.58 5.46 0.60
N PHE A 52 -5.55 5.12 1.45
CA PHE A 52 -5.35 5.08 2.90
C PHE A 52 -4.33 4.01 3.32
N ILE A 53 -4.34 2.86 2.65
CA ILE A 53 -3.36 1.79 2.88
C ILE A 53 -1.94 2.24 2.51
N LEU A 54 -1.76 2.97 1.39
CA LEU A 54 -0.45 3.48 0.98
C LEU A 54 0.03 4.66 1.82
N MET A 55 -0.89 5.46 2.36
CA MET A 55 -0.58 6.50 3.36
C MET A 55 -0.24 5.93 4.74
N TYR A 56 -0.42 4.62 4.98
CA TYR A 56 -0.14 4.02 6.27
C TYR A 56 1.36 4.11 6.60
N THR A 57 1.67 4.83 7.68
CA THR A 57 3.04 5.03 8.19
C THR A 57 3.43 4.04 9.28
N GLY A 58 2.54 3.12 9.66
CA GLY A 58 2.83 2.14 10.70
C GLY A 58 3.82 1.07 10.26
N SER A 59 4.41 0.39 11.23
CA SER A 59 5.41 -0.67 11.02
C SER A 59 4.82 -2.00 10.52
N ASN A 60 3.50 -2.22 10.69
CA ASN A 60 2.85 -3.46 10.32
C ASN A 60 2.37 -3.48 8.86
N ILE A 61 3.31 -3.68 7.93
CA ILE A 61 3.04 -3.67 6.48
C ILE A 61 2.80 -5.08 5.92
N LEU A 62 2.99 -6.13 6.71
CA LEU A 62 2.71 -7.50 6.29
C LEU A 62 1.27 -7.71 5.79
N PRO A 63 0.24 -7.21 6.51
CA PRO A 63 -1.15 -7.30 6.10
C PRO A 63 -1.43 -6.42 4.88
N VAL A 64 -0.81 -5.24 4.83
CA VAL A 64 -0.87 -4.32 3.69
C VAL A 64 -0.38 -5.01 2.44
N LYS A 65 0.77 -5.66 2.49
CA LYS A 65 1.30 -6.39 1.33
C LYS A 65 0.37 -7.53 0.91
N HIS A 66 -0.13 -8.31 1.85
CA HIS A 66 -1.07 -9.39 1.54
C HIS A 66 -2.31 -8.83 0.86
N PHE A 67 -2.94 -7.80 1.45
CA PHE A 67 -4.07 -7.09 0.86
C PHE A 67 -3.76 -6.62 -0.56
N LEU A 68 -2.65 -5.89 -0.75
CA LEU A 68 -2.24 -5.38 -2.07
C LEU A 68 -2.04 -6.51 -3.08
N LYS A 69 -1.35 -7.59 -2.70
CA LYS A 69 -1.08 -8.74 -3.59
C LYS A 69 -2.35 -9.50 -4.00
N TYR A 70 -3.35 -9.61 -3.12
CA TYR A 70 -4.60 -10.28 -3.47
C TYR A 70 -5.54 -9.37 -4.26
N THR A 71 -5.50 -8.07 -4.00
CA THR A 71 -6.47 -7.13 -4.58
C THR A 71 -5.99 -6.50 -5.88
N TYR A 72 -4.69 -6.35 -6.14
CA TYR A 72 -4.20 -5.62 -7.31
C TYR A 72 -4.61 -6.23 -8.66
N LEU A 73 -4.65 -7.57 -8.77
CA LEU A 73 -5.09 -8.26 -10.01
C LEU A 73 -6.61 -8.40 -10.12
N ALA A 74 -7.33 -8.26 -9.01
CA ALA A 74 -8.78 -8.45 -8.97
C ALA A 74 -9.57 -7.18 -9.35
N GLN A 75 -8.90 -6.06 -9.61
CA GLN A 75 -9.53 -4.75 -9.85
C GLN A 75 -10.09 -4.64 -11.27
N ALA A 76 -11.29 -4.07 -11.40
CA ALA A 76 -11.87 -3.67 -12.68
C ALA A 76 -11.61 -2.18 -12.97
N PHE A 77 -10.34 -1.74 -12.91
CA PHE A 77 -9.97 -0.33 -13.05
C PHE A 77 -9.93 0.16 -14.52
N ARG A 78 -9.64 -0.74 -15.48
CA ARG A 78 -9.75 -0.47 -16.92
C ARG A 78 -10.40 -1.65 -17.65
N SER A 79 -11.66 -1.50 -18.03
CA SER A 79 -12.38 -2.45 -18.87
C SER A 79 -12.15 -2.17 -20.36
N ASP A 80 -11.60 -3.18 -21.03
CA ASP A 80 -11.84 -3.64 -22.41
C ASP A 80 -11.49 -2.79 -23.66
N GLU A 81 -11.38 -1.47 -23.64
CA GLU A 81 -11.14 -0.73 -24.91
C GLU A 81 -9.67 -0.48 -25.28
N GLN A 82 -8.74 -0.46 -24.32
CA GLN A 82 -7.29 -0.33 -24.58
C GLN A 82 -6.55 -1.67 -24.63
N GLN A 83 -7.24 -2.77 -24.37
CA GLN A 83 -6.66 -4.12 -24.24
C GLN A 83 -6.19 -4.74 -25.57
N GLN A 84 -6.52 -4.15 -26.73
CA GLN A 84 -6.31 -4.79 -28.04
C GLN A 84 -5.05 -4.35 -28.79
N GLN A 85 -4.27 -3.36 -28.31
CA GLN A 85 -3.21 -2.74 -29.12
C GLN A 85 -1.78 -2.86 -28.58
N SER A 86 -1.56 -3.36 -27.36
CA SER A 86 -0.22 -3.40 -26.76
C SER A 86 0.03 -4.72 -26.02
N GLY A 87 1.23 -5.29 -26.22
CA GLY A 87 1.57 -6.67 -25.85
C GLY A 87 1.28 -7.09 -24.41
N GLU A 88 0.88 -8.35 -24.27
CA GLU A 88 0.21 -9.02 -23.14
C GLU A 88 0.82 -8.88 -21.73
N LYS A 89 2.09 -8.46 -21.59
CA LYS A 89 2.77 -8.37 -20.28
C LYS A 89 2.84 -6.97 -19.68
N LYS A 90 2.91 -5.91 -20.49
CA LYS A 90 2.94 -4.53 -19.96
C LYS A 90 1.58 -4.15 -19.36
N ASP A 91 0.49 -4.61 -19.97
CA ASP A 91 -0.87 -4.26 -19.54
C ASP A 91 -1.28 -4.82 -18.18
N ILE A 92 -0.67 -5.91 -17.70
CA ILE A 92 -1.05 -6.51 -16.40
C ILE A 92 -0.82 -5.51 -15.25
N TYR A 93 0.28 -4.75 -15.32
CA TYR A 93 0.63 -3.76 -14.30
C TYR A 93 -0.24 -2.49 -14.41
N PHE A 94 -0.63 -2.08 -15.62
CA PHE A 94 -1.53 -0.93 -15.86
C PHE A 94 -3.01 -1.20 -15.54
N ARG A 95 -3.41 -2.46 -15.28
CA ARG A 95 -4.77 -2.82 -14.89
C ARG A 95 -5.13 -2.43 -13.45
N SER A 96 -4.15 -2.02 -12.63
CA SER A 96 -4.39 -1.67 -11.23
C SER A 96 -4.27 -0.17 -10.98
N ILE A 97 -5.09 0.35 -10.06
CA ILE A 97 -4.94 1.72 -9.52
C ILE A 97 -3.57 1.95 -8.88
N LEU A 98 -2.91 0.86 -8.45
CA LEU A 98 -1.57 0.90 -7.90
C LEU A 98 -0.54 1.40 -8.91
N SER A 99 -0.75 1.23 -10.22
CA SER A 99 0.17 1.73 -11.25
C SER A 99 0.21 3.25 -11.34
N HIS A 100 -0.88 3.94 -10.95
CA HIS A 100 -0.89 5.40 -10.91
C HIS A 100 -0.17 5.95 -9.68
N LEU A 101 0.02 5.11 -8.65
CA LEU A 101 0.52 5.51 -7.33
C LEU A 101 1.95 5.03 -7.08
N LEU A 102 2.23 3.78 -7.43
CA LEU A 102 3.48 3.09 -7.23
C LEU A 102 4.19 2.85 -8.55
N LEU A 103 5.49 2.65 -8.44
CA LEU A 103 6.37 2.29 -9.54
C LEU A 103 6.09 0.87 -10.00
N GLU A 104 6.25 0.62 -11.30
CA GLU A 104 6.16 -0.72 -11.88
C GLU A 104 7.11 -1.71 -11.20
N ALA A 105 8.33 -1.27 -10.87
CA ALA A 105 9.31 -2.07 -10.13
C ALA A 105 8.78 -2.56 -8.77
N ILE A 106 8.03 -1.72 -8.05
CA ILE A 106 7.46 -2.06 -6.74
C ILE A 106 6.33 -3.06 -6.89
N ILE A 107 5.52 -2.92 -7.94
CA ILE A 107 4.43 -3.87 -8.23
C ILE A 107 5.02 -5.23 -8.64
N CYS A 108 6.08 -5.24 -9.46
CA CYS A 108 6.82 -6.45 -9.81
C CYS A 108 7.46 -7.10 -8.56
N TYR A 109 8.01 -6.28 -7.65
CA TYR A 109 8.58 -6.75 -6.39
C TYR A 109 7.50 -7.31 -5.44
N LEU A 110 6.31 -6.71 -5.42
CA LEU A 110 5.15 -7.15 -4.66
C LEU A 110 4.72 -8.57 -5.08
N GLU A 111 4.72 -8.84 -6.38
CA GLU A 111 4.33 -10.12 -6.97
C GLU A 111 5.34 -11.23 -6.63
N ASN A 112 6.63 -10.97 -6.86
CA ASN A 112 7.69 -11.97 -6.86
C ASN A 112 8.30 -12.28 -5.48
N GLN A 113 8.31 -11.33 -4.54
CA GLN A 113 9.06 -11.48 -3.29
C GLN A 113 8.20 -11.94 -2.10
N ARG A 114 8.85 -12.43 -1.04
CA ARG A 114 8.19 -12.78 0.24
C ARG A 114 7.68 -11.57 1.00
N LEU A 115 6.69 -11.75 1.87
CA LEU A 115 5.99 -10.66 2.55
C LEU A 115 6.95 -9.73 3.32
N GLU A 116 7.93 -10.31 4.02
CA GLU A 116 8.90 -9.60 4.86
C GLU A 116 9.91 -8.75 4.05
N LYS A 117 10.30 -9.23 2.86
CA LYS A 117 11.25 -8.51 2.00
C LYS A 117 10.64 -7.22 1.46
N PHE A 118 9.37 -7.28 1.08
CA PHE A 118 8.63 -6.10 0.64
C PHE A 118 8.43 -5.09 1.76
N ALA A 119 8.14 -5.53 3.00
CA ALA A 119 8.00 -4.61 4.12
C ALA A 119 9.30 -3.84 4.38
N ARG A 120 10.45 -4.52 4.28
CA ARG A 120 11.77 -3.87 4.31
C ARG A 120 11.97 -2.91 3.15
N MET A 121 11.63 -3.35 1.93
CA MET A 121 11.74 -2.53 0.73
C MET A 121 10.92 -1.24 0.83
N PHE A 122 9.64 -1.37 1.13
CA PHE A 122 8.69 -0.28 1.18
C PHE A 122 8.98 0.75 2.29
N LEU A 123 9.54 0.30 3.44
CA LEU A 123 9.90 1.18 4.56
C LEU A 123 11.32 1.77 4.48
N GLY A 124 12.20 1.21 3.67
CA GLY A 124 13.61 1.56 3.65
C GLY A 124 14.02 2.28 2.38
N GLU A 125 15.34 2.35 2.20
CA GLU A 125 15.98 2.91 1.02
C GLU A 125 16.66 1.79 0.25
N PHE A 126 16.34 1.71 -1.04
CA PHE A 126 16.77 0.67 -1.95
C PHE A 126 17.25 1.36 -3.21
N ASP A 127 18.51 1.15 -3.52
CA ASP A 127 19.18 1.67 -4.70
C ASP A 127 19.89 0.50 -5.39
N GLN A 128 19.09 -0.53 -5.70
CA GLN A 128 19.55 -1.72 -6.41
C GLN A 128 18.96 -1.67 -7.82
N PRO A 129 19.64 -2.24 -8.83
CA PRO A 129 19.16 -2.20 -10.20
C PRO A 129 17.76 -2.83 -10.35
N GLU A 130 17.38 -3.76 -9.47
CA GLU A 130 16.04 -4.35 -9.47
C GLU A 130 14.95 -3.41 -8.94
N THR A 131 15.30 -2.49 -8.03
CA THR A 131 14.34 -1.61 -7.35
C THR A 131 15.03 -0.37 -6.81
N ILE A 132 14.75 0.76 -7.44
CA ILE A 132 15.07 2.09 -6.95
C ILE A 132 13.85 2.62 -6.19
N TRP A 133 13.97 2.73 -4.87
CA TRP A 133 12.95 3.25 -3.98
C TRP A 133 13.59 3.97 -2.80
N SER A 134 13.25 5.24 -2.62
CA SER A 134 13.75 6.05 -1.51
C SER A 134 12.63 6.51 -0.58
N ASN A 135 13.01 6.89 0.64
CA ASN A 135 12.10 7.55 1.57
C ASN A 135 11.52 8.84 0.99
N GLU A 136 12.27 9.54 0.15
CA GLU A 136 11.80 10.77 -0.52
C GLU A 136 10.72 10.47 -1.55
N MET A 137 10.89 9.41 -2.36
CA MET A 137 9.85 8.95 -3.29
C MET A 137 8.60 8.52 -2.53
N ARG A 138 8.75 7.78 -1.44
CA ARG A 138 7.61 7.42 -0.57
C ARG A 138 6.91 8.66 -0.02
N ARG A 139 7.66 9.65 0.44
CA ARG A 139 7.10 10.90 0.97
C ARG A 139 6.32 11.65 -0.10
N LEU A 140 6.89 11.78 -1.30
CA LEU A 140 6.22 12.40 -2.45
C LEU A 140 4.92 11.68 -2.79
N MET A 141 4.91 10.35 -2.78
CA MET A 141 3.69 9.56 -2.98
C MET A 141 2.62 9.91 -1.95
N ILE A 142 2.97 9.91 -0.66
CA ILE A 142 2.06 10.22 0.43
C ILE A 142 1.53 11.66 0.31
N GLU A 143 2.39 12.62 -0.05
CA GLU A 143 2.02 14.02 -0.23
C GLU A 143 1.02 14.19 -1.39
N LYS A 144 1.26 13.55 -2.54
CA LYS A 144 0.33 13.60 -3.67
C LYS A 144 -1.04 13.01 -3.32
N ILE A 145 -1.06 11.90 -2.57
CA ILE A 145 -2.31 11.33 -2.08
C ILE A 145 -2.98 12.28 -1.07
N ALA A 146 -2.22 12.88 -0.14
CA ALA A 146 -2.75 13.80 0.85
C ALA A 146 -3.38 15.05 0.21
N VAL A 147 -2.75 15.61 -0.82
CA VAL A 147 -3.30 16.72 -1.61
C VAL A 147 -4.60 16.32 -2.30
N TYR A 148 -4.64 15.12 -2.89
CA TYR A 148 -5.85 14.58 -3.51
C TYR A 148 -6.99 14.42 -2.48
N PHE A 149 -6.68 14.11 -1.22
CA PHE A 149 -7.66 14.01 -0.13
C PHE A 149 -7.84 15.29 0.71
N ALA A 150 -7.24 16.42 0.32
CA ALA A 150 -7.20 17.62 1.15
C ALA A 150 -8.61 18.16 1.50
N ASP A 151 -9.55 18.08 0.55
CA ASP A 151 -10.93 18.54 0.76
C ASP A 151 -11.81 17.47 1.43
N TYR A 152 -11.47 16.19 1.28
CA TYR A 152 -12.24 15.09 1.83
C TYR A 152 -11.90 14.79 3.30
N THR A 153 -10.63 14.90 3.68
CA THR A 153 -10.16 14.57 5.04
C THR A 153 -10.87 15.41 6.12
N PRO A 154 -11.01 16.74 5.99
CA PRO A 154 -11.75 17.55 6.96
C PRO A 154 -13.23 17.18 7.02
N ARG A 155 -13.84 16.86 5.86
CA ARG A 155 -15.24 16.41 5.79
C ARG A 155 -15.43 15.09 6.54
N LEU A 156 -14.52 14.14 6.36
CA LEU A 156 -14.52 12.87 7.08
C LEU A 156 -14.34 13.07 8.60
N MET A 157 -13.44 13.97 9.02
CA MET A 157 -13.25 14.31 10.43
C MET A 157 -14.50 14.94 11.05
N SER A 158 -15.24 15.74 10.28
CA SER A 158 -16.50 16.35 10.73
C SER A 158 -17.68 15.37 10.72
N ASN A 159 -17.65 14.38 9.82
CA ASN A 159 -18.71 13.40 9.65
C ASN A 159 -18.13 12.05 9.22
N ILE A 160 -18.10 11.11 10.17
CA ILE A 160 -17.61 9.74 9.93
C ILE A 160 -18.43 8.95 8.90
N SER A 161 -19.64 9.42 8.56
CA SER A 161 -20.51 8.85 7.53
C SER A 161 -20.43 9.61 6.20
N ALA A 162 -19.46 10.51 6.03
CA ALA A 162 -19.23 11.18 4.75
C ALA A 162 -18.96 10.14 3.65
N ILE A 163 -19.72 10.21 2.55
CA ILE A 163 -19.56 9.32 1.41
C ILE A 163 -18.37 9.81 0.58
N TYR A 164 -17.42 8.92 0.34
CA TYR A 164 -16.33 9.16 -0.60
C TYR A 164 -16.84 9.00 -2.04
N SER A 165 -16.68 10.05 -2.85
CA SER A 165 -16.92 9.99 -4.29
C SER A 165 -15.60 9.70 -4.98
N TYR A 166 -15.53 8.57 -5.67
CA TYR A 166 -14.32 8.17 -6.38
C TYR A 166 -13.98 9.14 -7.52
N CYS A 167 -12.72 9.58 -7.57
CA CYS A 167 -12.15 10.18 -8.78
C CYS A 167 -10.73 9.64 -9.03
N THR A 168 -10.26 9.73 -10.27
CA THR A 168 -8.95 9.17 -10.64
C THR A 168 -7.85 10.13 -10.24
N ILE A 169 -6.89 9.66 -9.44
CA ILE A 169 -5.66 10.41 -9.19
C ILE A 169 -4.81 10.45 -10.47
N SER A 170 -4.12 11.57 -10.67
CA SER A 170 -3.09 11.69 -11.71
C SER A 170 -1.91 10.76 -11.41
N ILE A 171 -1.28 10.24 -12.46
CA ILE A 171 -0.09 9.38 -12.32
C ILE A 171 1.02 10.17 -11.61
N ILE A 172 1.64 9.55 -10.61
CA ILE A 172 2.73 10.16 -9.85
C ILE A 172 4.03 9.99 -10.63
N ASN A 173 4.58 11.11 -11.09
CA ASN A 173 5.92 11.14 -11.70
C ASN A 173 6.96 11.36 -10.61
N TYR A 174 7.98 10.50 -10.57
CA TYR A 174 9.08 10.55 -9.61
C TYR A 174 10.31 11.20 -10.27
N PRO A 175 10.72 12.41 -9.85
CA PRO A 175 11.87 13.10 -10.43
C PRO A 175 13.17 12.27 -10.38
N GLN A 176 13.28 11.41 -9.37
CA GLN A 176 14.44 10.53 -9.16
C GLN A 176 14.63 9.51 -10.29
N LEU A 177 13.61 9.28 -11.13
CA LEU A 177 13.61 8.28 -12.18
C LEU A 177 13.44 8.88 -13.58
N GLU A 178 13.56 10.19 -13.74
CA GLU A 178 13.42 10.84 -15.06
C GLU A 178 14.48 10.35 -16.09
N ASN A 179 15.64 9.88 -15.61
CA ASN A 179 16.71 9.35 -16.46
C ASN A 179 16.80 7.82 -16.46
N GLU A 180 15.93 7.12 -15.74
CA GLU A 180 15.97 5.67 -15.54
C GLU A 180 14.85 4.99 -16.32
N LEU A 181 15.14 3.87 -17.01
CA LEU A 181 14.15 3.17 -17.84
C LEU A 181 13.89 1.77 -17.31
N PHE A 182 12.75 1.58 -16.66
CA PHE A 182 12.38 0.26 -16.16
C PHE A 182 12.06 -0.75 -17.27
N CYS A 183 12.85 -1.83 -17.34
CA CYS A 183 12.69 -2.94 -18.26
C CYS A 183 12.30 -4.24 -17.54
N ASN A 184 11.04 -4.34 -17.09
CA ASN A 184 10.41 -5.49 -16.40
C ASN A 184 11.04 -5.95 -15.07
N THR A 185 12.37 -6.05 -15.01
CA THR A 185 13.11 -6.65 -13.91
C THR A 185 14.21 -5.72 -13.40
N TYR A 186 14.69 -4.79 -14.22
CA TYR A 186 15.79 -3.88 -13.87
C TYR A 186 15.52 -2.47 -14.41
N TYR A 187 16.05 -1.46 -13.74
CA TYR A 187 16.27 -0.11 -14.25
C TYR A 187 17.55 -0.05 -15.07
#